data_AF-A0A7S2T920-F1
#
_entry.id   AF-A0A7S2T920-F1
#
_cell.length_a   1.000
_cell.length_b   1.000
_cell.length_c   1.000
_cell.angle_alpha   90.00
_cell.angle_beta   90.00
_cell.angle_gamma   90.00
#
_symmetry.space_group_name_H-M   'P 1'
#
loop_
_entity.id
_entity.type
_entity.pdbx_description
1 polymer ?
#
loop_
_entity_poly.entity_id
_entity_poly.type
_entity_poly.pdbx_seq_one_letter_code
_entity_poly.pdbx_strand_id
1 'polypeptide(L)'
;EDEVRSGRGCVLIKRTLRGGQVEKHDGDVVVIGDVNKDSTVSAGGDVAVFGRLSGEVHAGNKGDTSATVSAICFEPSQIRIADVVAVMGAQSSEPTPYPEVARIEYSGPGQGLPTSRGGSPGKGRIMVEPAGQFWQQLSARGRKRKAARMSSGGKLKWTAPAKSARLTGLYLLVAGISLIAAPKSTFGLLFDVRTIATGWIQVFGAIAAALGMYYVGTAVGDTEGSGARGFYASTVAGRIFIFITFCYLVSQKFVEQQLILLAVLNLVSAVSMYYSLQR
;
A
#
# COMPACT_ATOMS: atom_id res chain seq x y z
N GLU A 1 -11.83 -9.09 0.62
CA GLU A 1 -10.43 -9.14 1.08
C GLU A 1 -9.58 -8.31 0.12
N ASP A 2 -8.64 -7.50 0.64
CA ASP A 2 -7.57 -6.95 -0.20
C ASP A 2 -6.80 -8.16 -0.71
N GLU A 3 -6.76 -8.39 -2.02
CA GLU A 3 -6.05 -9.56 -2.56
C GLU A 3 -4.53 -9.34 -2.59
N VAL A 4 -3.99 -8.71 -1.54
CA VAL A 4 -2.60 -8.98 -1.17
C VAL A 4 -2.60 -10.42 -0.67
N ARG A 5 -2.34 -11.35 -1.59
CA ARG A 5 -2.22 -12.78 -1.34
C ARG A 5 -0.93 -13.03 -0.54
N SER A 6 -0.92 -12.59 0.71
CA SER A 6 0.20 -12.78 1.63
C SER A 6 0.43 -14.27 1.83
N GLY A 7 1.64 -14.74 1.54
CA GLY A 7 2.03 -16.15 1.69
C GLY A 7 2.22 -16.93 0.37
N ARG A 8 1.88 -16.37 -0.79
CA ARG A 8 2.27 -16.94 -2.09
C ARG A 8 3.61 -16.35 -2.53
N GLY A 9 4.58 -17.20 -2.83
CA GLY A 9 5.84 -16.77 -3.44
C GLY A 9 5.62 -16.27 -4.86
N CYS A 10 6.44 -15.33 -5.32
CA CYS A 10 6.44 -14.88 -6.71
C CYS A 10 7.83 -15.15 -7.30
N VAL A 11 7.87 -15.76 -8.48
CA VAL A 11 9.12 -15.89 -9.24
C VAL A 11 9.21 -14.79 -10.29
N LEU A 12 10.43 -14.25 -10.43
CA LEU A 12 10.75 -13.30 -11.49
C LEU A 12 11.76 -13.93 -12.46
N ILE A 13 11.31 -14.20 -13.67
CA ILE A 13 12.12 -14.77 -14.75
C ILE A 13 12.58 -13.64 -15.68
N LYS A 14 13.86 -13.28 -15.63
CA LYS A 14 14.44 -12.19 -16.44
C LYS A 14 15.08 -12.69 -17.73
N ARG A 15 14.32 -13.45 -18.53
CA ARG A 15 14.75 -13.98 -19.84
C ARG A 15 13.55 -14.43 -20.66
N THR A 16 13.74 -14.50 -21.97
CA THR A 16 12.80 -15.17 -22.89
C THR A 16 12.80 -16.68 -22.64
N LEU A 17 11.61 -17.27 -22.55
CA LEU A 17 11.40 -18.71 -22.57
C LEU A 17 11.39 -19.20 -24.02
N ARG A 18 12.27 -20.16 -24.31
CA ARG A 18 12.45 -20.74 -25.64
C ARG A 18 11.82 -22.14 -25.70
N GLY A 19 11.47 -22.58 -26.91
CA GLY A 19 10.77 -23.85 -27.12
C GLY A 19 11.40 -25.03 -26.37
N GLY A 20 10.55 -25.85 -25.75
CA GLY A 20 10.91 -26.97 -24.89
C GLY A 20 11.14 -26.60 -23.42
N GLN A 21 11.19 -25.32 -23.05
CA GLN A 21 11.36 -24.91 -21.65
C GLN A 21 10.03 -24.96 -20.89
N VAL A 22 10.09 -25.51 -19.68
CA VAL A 22 8.93 -25.63 -18.78
C VAL A 22 9.25 -24.99 -17.45
N GLU A 23 8.53 -23.93 -17.10
CA GLU A 23 8.66 -23.22 -15.84
C GLU A 23 7.45 -23.51 -14.95
N LYS A 24 7.68 -23.99 -13.73
CA LYS A 24 6.63 -24.34 -12.78
C LYS A 24 6.87 -23.69 -11.43
N HIS A 25 5.90 -22.94 -10.94
CA HIS A 25 5.96 -22.31 -9.63
C HIS A 25 4.62 -22.39 -8.89
N ASP A 26 4.72 -22.47 -7.57
CA ASP A 26 3.59 -22.67 -6.67
C ASP A 26 2.78 -21.41 -6.35
N GLY A 27 3.32 -20.23 -6.67
CA GLY A 27 2.63 -18.96 -6.55
C GLY A 27 2.59 -18.23 -7.89
N ASP A 28 2.88 -16.94 -7.91
CA ASP A 28 2.79 -16.11 -9.11
C ASP A 28 4.06 -16.22 -9.97
N VAL A 29 3.91 -16.10 -11.28
CA VAL A 29 5.03 -16.09 -12.24
C VAL A 29 5.04 -14.79 -13.02
N VAL A 30 6.17 -14.09 -12.99
CA VAL A 30 6.41 -12.91 -13.81
C VAL A 30 7.57 -13.18 -14.76
N VAL A 31 7.32 -13.04 -16.07
CA VAL A 31 8.33 -13.15 -17.12
C VAL A 31 8.64 -11.75 -17.64
N ILE A 32 9.90 -11.34 -17.55
CA ILE A 32 10.44 -10.14 -18.21
C ILE A 32 11.15 -10.63 -19.48
N GLY A 33 10.37 -10.73 -20.55
CA GLY A 33 10.76 -11.34 -21.82
C GLY A 33 9.58 -12.04 -22.48
N ASP A 34 9.86 -12.72 -23.59
CA ASP A 34 8.84 -13.44 -24.35
C ASP A 34 8.67 -14.87 -23.84
N VAL A 35 7.51 -15.46 -24.09
CA VAL A 35 7.25 -16.89 -23.92
C VAL A 35 6.96 -17.45 -25.30
N ASN A 36 7.98 -18.03 -25.93
CA ASN A 36 7.86 -18.50 -27.30
C ASN A 36 7.00 -19.77 -27.40
N LYS A 37 6.58 -20.07 -28.63
CA LYS A 37 5.92 -21.34 -28.98
C LYS A 37 6.73 -22.53 -28.43
N ASP A 38 6.02 -23.58 -28.04
CA ASP A 38 6.55 -24.80 -27.42
C ASP A 38 7.17 -24.60 -26.03
N SER A 39 7.06 -23.41 -25.43
CA SER A 39 7.40 -23.17 -24.02
C SER A 39 6.14 -23.27 -23.16
N THR A 40 6.28 -23.74 -21.92
CA THR A 40 5.16 -23.87 -20.98
C THR A 40 5.44 -23.12 -19.69
N VAL A 41 4.49 -22.30 -19.25
CA VAL A 41 4.50 -21.63 -17.94
C VAL A 41 3.36 -22.17 -17.09
N SER A 42 3.63 -22.64 -15.88
CA SER A 42 2.63 -23.08 -14.92
C SER A 42 2.80 -22.37 -13.57
N ALA A 43 1.75 -21.71 -13.12
CA ALA A 43 1.71 -20.96 -11.88
C ALA A 43 0.56 -21.43 -10.99
N GLY A 44 0.81 -21.48 -9.67
CA GLY A 44 -0.25 -21.67 -8.68
C GLY A 44 -1.13 -20.44 -8.48
N GLY A 45 -0.64 -19.26 -8.86
CA GLY A 45 -1.38 -18.00 -8.89
C GLY A 45 -1.42 -17.40 -10.29
N ASP A 46 -1.16 -16.09 -10.36
CA ASP A 46 -1.23 -15.30 -11.59
C ASP A 46 0.00 -15.48 -12.48
N VAL A 47 -0.17 -15.25 -13.79
CA VAL A 47 0.93 -15.20 -14.77
C VAL A 47 0.95 -13.84 -15.45
N ALA A 48 2.09 -13.17 -15.42
CA ALA A 48 2.31 -11.92 -16.13
C ALA A 48 3.53 -12.02 -17.06
N VAL A 49 3.33 -11.74 -18.34
CA VAL A 49 4.36 -11.76 -19.37
C VAL A 49 4.58 -10.34 -19.90
N PHE A 50 5.70 -9.74 -19.50
CA PHE A 50 6.13 -8.45 -20.03
C PHE A 50 6.87 -8.65 -21.37
N GLY A 51 6.13 -9.16 -22.35
CA GLY A 51 6.60 -9.49 -23.69
C GLY A 51 5.49 -10.14 -24.52
N ARG A 52 5.88 -10.90 -25.56
CA ARG A 52 4.99 -11.71 -26.37
C ARG A 52 4.73 -13.06 -25.71
N LEU A 53 3.46 -13.42 -25.58
CA LEU A 53 3.02 -14.72 -25.11
C LEU A 53 2.55 -15.56 -26.30
N SER A 54 3.38 -16.52 -26.76
CA SER A 54 3.06 -17.45 -27.87
C SER A 54 3.03 -18.93 -27.45
N GLY A 55 3.57 -19.26 -26.28
CA GLY A 55 3.59 -20.62 -25.71
C GLY A 55 2.29 -21.04 -25.04
N GLU A 56 2.39 -22.04 -24.16
CA GLU A 56 1.30 -22.53 -23.32
C GLU A 56 1.39 -21.93 -21.90
N VAL A 57 0.26 -21.52 -21.35
CA VAL A 57 0.21 -20.99 -19.97
C VAL A 57 -0.87 -21.67 -19.16
N HIS A 58 -0.53 -22.06 -17.93
CA HIS A 58 -1.46 -22.55 -16.92
C HIS A 58 -1.36 -21.69 -15.65
N ALA A 59 -2.32 -20.79 -15.46
CA ALA A 59 -2.48 -20.04 -14.21
C ALA A 59 -3.43 -20.76 -13.24
N GLY A 60 -3.27 -20.50 -11.94
CA GLY A 60 -4.11 -21.10 -10.91
C GLY A 60 -4.08 -22.63 -10.90
N ASN A 61 -2.93 -23.26 -11.16
CA ASN A 61 -2.80 -24.72 -11.33
C ASN A 61 -3.20 -25.55 -10.09
N LYS A 62 -3.36 -24.91 -8.93
CA LYS A 62 -3.91 -25.47 -7.68
C LYS A 62 -5.43 -25.28 -7.54
N GLY A 63 -6.13 -24.97 -8.64
CA GLY A 63 -7.59 -24.77 -8.67
C GLY A 63 -8.03 -23.33 -8.39
N ASP A 64 -7.13 -22.36 -8.52
CA ASP A 64 -7.48 -20.94 -8.33
C ASP A 64 -8.15 -20.39 -9.59
N THR A 65 -9.48 -20.37 -9.59
CA THR A 65 -10.29 -19.89 -10.73
C THR A 65 -10.32 -18.37 -10.87
N SER A 66 -9.78 -17.65 -9.88
CA SER A 66 -9.65 -16.19 -9.92
C SER A 66 -8.30 -15.73 -10.49
N ALA A 67 -7.39 -16.66 -10.76
CA ALA A 67 -6.11 -16.36 -11.37
C ALA A 67 -6.27 -15.79 -12.78
N THR A 68 -5.28 -14.98 -13.18
CA THR A 68 -5.26 -14.24 -14.42
C THR A 68 -3.98 -14.52 -15.20
N VAL A 69 -4.07 -14.39 -16.53
CA VAL A 69 -2.92 -14.42 -17.43
C VAL A 69 -2.89 -13.09 -18.17
N SER A 70 -1.77 -12.37 -18.10
CA SER A 70 -1.62 -11.08 -18.77
C SER A 70 -0.37 -11.05 -19.64
N ALA A 71 -0.45 -10.40 -20.79
CA ALA A 71 0.70 -10.20 -21.67
C ALA A 71 0.64 -8.86 -22.42
N ILE A 72 1.81 -8.36 -22.84
CA ILE A 72 1.89 -7.16 -23.69
C ILE A 72 1.41 -7.48 -25.11
N CYS A 73 1.84 -8.61 -25.67
CA CYS A 73 1.30 -9.17 -26.90
C CYS A 73 0.75 -10.57 -26.59
N PHE A 74 -0.54 -10.77 -26.80
CA PHE A 74 -1.26 -11.94 -26.29
C PHE A 74 -1.67 -12.88 -27.43
N GLU A 75 -0.80 -13.85 -27.74
CA GLU A 75 -1.01 -14.82 -28.83
C GLU A 75 -0.76 -16.27 -28.37
N PRO A 76 -1.24 -16.70 -27.19
CA PRO A 76 -0.88 -17.99 -26.62
C PRO A 76 -1.42 -19.15 -27.46
N SER A 77 -0.61 -20.18 -27.68
CA SER A 77 -1.08 -21.44 -28.28
C SER A 77 -2.18 -22.11 -27.44
N GLN A 78 -2.06 -22.04 -26.11
CA GLN A 78 -3.05 -22.54 -25.17
C GLN A 78 -3.02 -21.72 -23.87
N ILE A 79 -4.19 -21.45 -23.33
CA ILE A 79 -4.38 -20.86 -22.00
C ILE A 79 -5.16 -21.86 -21.15
N ARG A 80 -4.72 -22.06 -19.93
CA ARG A 80 -5.45 -22.76 -18.89
C ARG A 80 -5.50 -21.88 -17.65
N ILE A 81 -6.68 -21.73 -17.07
CA ILE A 81 -6.88 -21.09 -15.77
C ILE A 81 -7.65 -22.09 -14.92
N ALA A 82 -7.08 -22.51 -13.79
CA ALA A 82 -7.60 -23.63 -13.01
C ALA A 82 -7.84 -24.87 -13.89
N ASP A 83 -9.10 -25.31 -14.00
CA ASP A 83 -9.58 -26.44 -14.80
C ASP A 83 -10.14 -26.03 -16.17
N VAL A 84 -10.23 -24.73 -16.47
CA VAL A 84 -10.77 -24.20 -17.72
C VAL A 84 -9.64 -24.04 -18.75
N VAL A 85 -9.84 -24.56 -19.96
CA VAL A 85 -8.87 -24.52 -21.06
C VAL A 85 -9.46 -23.77 -22.26
N ALA A 86 -8.65 -22.92 -22.86
CA ALA A 86 -8.90 -22.28 -24.15
C ALA A 86 -7.69 -22.53 -25.07
N VAL A 87 -7.96 -23.08 -26.24
CA VAL A 87 -6.96 -23.23 -27.31
C VAL A 87 -7.23 -22.13 -28.31
N MET A 88 -6.25 -21.27 -28.56
CA MET A 88 -6.40 -20.21 -29.54
C MET A 88 -6.15 -20.82 -30.93
N GLY A 89 -7.16 -20.80 -31.79
CA GLY A 89 -7.04 -21.33 -33.14
C GLY A 89 -6.19 -20.42 -34.03
N ALA A 90 -5.65 -20.95 -35.12
CA ALA A 90 -4.87 -20.23 -36.13
C ALA A 90 -5.62 -19.07 -36.84
N GLN A 91 -6.90 -18.86 -36.50
CA GLN A 91 -7.69 -17.69 -36.87
C GLN A 91 -7.93 -16.83 -35.63
N SER A 92 -6.92 -16.06 -35.23
CA SER A 92 -7.11 -14.98 -34.26
C SER A 92 -6.41 -13.75 -34.82
N SER A 93 -7.23 -12.78 -35.22
CA SER A 93 -6.99 -11.33 -35.30
C SER A 93 -5.53 -10.86 -35.27
N GLU A 94 -5.17 -10.02 -36.25
CA GLU A 94 -3.99 -9.14 -36.25
C GLU A 94 -3.51 -8.81 -34.82
N PRO A 95 -2.21 -8.96 -34.51
CA PRO A 95 -1.66 -8.69 -33.19
C PRO A 95 -2.22 -7.40 -32.63
N THR A 96 -2.91 -7.49 -31.48
CA THR A 96 -3.50 -6.30 -30.88
C THR A 96 -2.37 -5.39 -30.38
N PRO A 97 -2.41 -4.08 -30.68
CA PRO A 97 -1.33 -3.15 -30.30
C PRO A 97 -1.37 -2.78 -28.81
N TYR A 98 -2.17 -3.48 -28.00
CA TYR A 98 -2.41 -3.19 -26.59
C TYR A 98 -2.30 -4.46 -25.75
N PRO A 99 -1.85 -4.34 -24.48
CA PRO A 99 -1.82 -5.48 -23.56
C PRO A 99 -3.22 -6.04 -23.29
N GLU A 100 -3.29 -7.35 -23.07
CA GLU A 100 -4.54 -8.07 -22.81
C GLU A 100 -4.44 -8.93 -21.54
N VAL A 101 -5.59 -9.24 -20.96
CA VAL A 101 -5.72 -10.10 -19.77
C VAL A 101 -6.78 -11.16 -20.04
N ALA A 102 -6.44 -12.41 -19.75
CA ALA A 102 -7.34 -13.53 -19.71
C ALA A 102 -7.76 -13.88 -18.27
N ARG A 103 -9.07 -14.12 -18.08
CA ARG A 103 -9.66 -14.56 -16.80
C ARG A 103 -10.84 -15.51 -17.07
N ILE A 104 -11.27 -16.24 -16.05
CA ILE A 104 -12.51 -17.03 -16.14
C ILE A 104 -13.71 -16.11 -15.92
N GLU A 105 -14.70 -16.23 -16.80
CA GLU A 105 -16.05 -15.73 -16.58
C GLU A 105 -17.02 -16.90 -16.47
N TYR A 106 -17.85 -16.89 -15.43
CA TYR A 106 -18.91 -17.86 -15.23
C TYR A 106 -20.21 -17.33 -15.83
N SER A 107 -20.77 -18.04 -16.81
CA SER A 107 -22.13 -17.81 -17.26
C SER A 107 -23.11 -18.32 -16.19
N GLY A 108 -23.53 -17.45 -15.26
CA GLY A 108 -24.60 -17.73 -14.30
C GLY A 108 -25.96 -17.21 -14.78
N PRO A 109 -27.08 -17.90 -14.52
CA PRO A 109 -28.41 -17.42 -14.91
C PRO A 109 -28.83 -16.25 -14.02
N GLY A 110 -29.12 -15.12 -14.67
CA GLY A 110 -29.53 -13.85 -14.04
C GLY A 110 -29.21 -12.60 -14.87
N GLN A 111 -29.06 -12.63 -16.20
CA GLN A 111 -30.16 -12.81 -17.15
C GLN A 111 -30.96 -14.11 -16.94
N GLY A 112 -32.12 -14.00 -16.28
CA GLY A 112 -32.99 -15.11 -15.91
C GLY A 112 -32.95 -15.44 -14.41
N LEU A 113 -33.99 -15.04 -13.69
CA LEU A 113 -34.25 -15.31 -12.27
C LEU A 113 -34.03 -16.80 -11.92
N PRO A 114 -33.43 -17.15 -10.76
CA PRO A 114 -33.17 -18.55 -10.43
C PRO A 114 -34.48 -19.32 -10.20
N THR A 115 -34.74 -20.34 -11.02
CA THR A 115 -35.71 -21.40 -10.72
C THR A 115 -35.01 -22.59 -10.07
N SER A 116 -35.69 -23.18 -9.10
CA SER A 116 -35.20 -24.19 -8.18
C SER A 116 -34.79 -25.52 -8.83
N ARG A 117 -33.78 -26.16 -8.21
CA ARG A 117 -33.31 -27.56 -8.30
C ARG A 117 -32.21 -27.87 -9.33
N GLY A 118 -31.00 -28.11 -8.81
CA GLY A 118 -30.09 -29.15 -9.31
C GLY A 118 -29.35 -28.89 -10.62
N GLY A 119 -28.74 -27.71 -10.79
CA GLY A 119 -27.88 -27.42 -11.94
C GLY A 119 -26.39 -27.48 -11.60
N SER A 120 -25.61 -28.24 -12.38
CA SER A 120 -24.14 -28.22 -12.39
C SER A 120 -23.62 -26.77 -12.49
N PRO A 121 -22.56 -26.36 -11.74
CA PRO A 121 -22.05 -25.01 -11.83
C PRO A 121 -21.71 -24.69 -13.30
N GLY A 122 -22.22 -23.56 -13.79
CA GLY A 122 -22.13 -23.18 -15.21
C GLY A 122 -20.71 -23.28 -15.75
N LYS A 123 -20.57 -23.84 -16.97
CA LYS A 123 -19.29 -24.07 -17.64
C LYS A 123 -18.56 -22.72 -17.82
N GLY A 124 -17.57 -22.44 -16.95
CA GLY A 124 -16.74 -21.24 -17.05
C GLY A 124 -16.03 -21.17 -18.41
N ARG A 125 -15.90 -19.96 -18.95
CA ARG A 125 -15.16 -19.70 -20.20
C ARG A 125 -14.05 -18.71 -19.93
N ILE A 126 -12.92 -18.88 -20.61
CA ILE A 126 -11.84 -17.89 -20.58
C ILE A 126 -12.26 -16.71 -21.46
N MET A 127 -12.30 -15.52 -20.88
CA MET A 127 -12.51 -14.25 -21.56
C MET A 127 -11.18 -13.52 -21.63
N VAL A 128 -10.84 -13.03 -22.82
CA VAL A 128 -9.70 -12.13 -23.05
C VAL A 128 -10.25 -10.72 -23.25
N GLU A 129 -9.74 -9.75 -22.49
CA GLU A 129 -10.14 -8.35 -22.59
C GLU A 129 -8.90 -7.42 -22.61
N PRO A 130 -9.00 -6.21 -23.19
CA PRO A 130 -7.93 -5.23 -23.12
C PRO A 130 -7.57 -4.90 -21.67
N ALA A 131 -6.28 -4.97 -21.35
CA ALA A 131 -5.80 -4.80 -19.98
C ALA A 131 -6.19 -3.44 -19.39
N GLY A 132 -6.27 -2.39 -20.21
CA GLY A 132 -6.71 -1.06 -19.78
C GLY A 132 -8.10 -1.08 -19.12
N GLN A 133 -9.06 -1.82 -19.69
CA GLN A 133 -10.41 -1.94 -19.12
C GLN A 133 -10.38 -2.73 -17.80
N PHE A 134 -9.65 -3.84 -17.78
CA PHE A 134 -9.45 -4.67 -16.60
C PHE A 134 -8.86 -3.86 -15.42
N TRP A 135 -7.78 -3.10 -15.66
CA TRP A 135 -7.12 -2.29 -14.64
C TRP A 135 -8.01 -1.15 -14.14
N GLN A 136 -8.84 -0.55 -15.00
CA GLN A 136 -9.83 0.44 -14.58
C GLN A 136 -10.89 -0.18 -13.66
N GLN A 137 -11.39 -1.38 -13.99
CA GLN A 137 -12.33 -2.11 -13.15
C GLN A 137 -11.72 -2.46 -11.78
N LEU A 138 -10.49 -2.96 -11.76
CA LEU A 138 -9.75 -3.23 -10.52
C LEU A 138 -9.54 -1.97 -9.69
N SER A 139 -9.12 -0.86 -10.32
CA SER A 139 -8.93 0.43 -9.66
C SER A 139 -10.24 1.00 -9.11
N ALA A 140 -11.36 0.81 -9.81
CA ALA A 140 -12.69 1.21 -9.35
C ALA A 140 -13.17 0.36 -8.17
N ARG A 141 -12.93 -0.96 -8.19
CA ARG A 141 -13.19 -1.88 -7.07
C ARG A 141 -12.38 -1.49 -5.84
N GLY A 142 -11.09 -1.18 -6.01
CA GLY A 142 -10.20 -0.71 -4.95
C GLY A 142 -10.69 0.60 -4.32
N ARG A 143 -11.06 1.59 -5.14
CA ARG A 143 -11.62 2.88 -4.67
C ARG A 143 -12.93 2.71 -3.90
N LYS A 144 -13.88 1.91 -4.41
CA LYS A 144 -15.17 1.64 -3.72
C LYS A 144 -14.97 0.91 -2.39
N ARG A 145 -14.03 -0.05 -2.31
CA ARG A 145 -13.70 -0.74 -1.05
C ARG A 145 -12.99 0.16 -0.06
N LYS A 146 -12.06 1.03 -0.50
CA LYS A 146 -11.43 2.04 0.35
C LYS A 146 -12.49 2.98 0.94
N ALA A 147 -13.42 3.46 0.13
CA ALA A 147 -14.55 4.29 0.60
C ALA A 147 -15.45 3.54 1.60
N ALA A 148 -15.80 2.27 1.34
CA ALA A 148 -16.59 1.44 2.25
C ALA A 148 -15.86 1.10 3.56
N ARG A 149 -14.53 1.00 3.53
CA ARG A 149 -13.68 0.76 4.71
C ARG A 149 -13.37 2.03 5.50
N MET A 150 -13.53 3.20 4.88
CA MET A 150 -13.56 4.49 5.59
C MET A 150 -14.92 4.74 6.24
N SER A 151 -16.02 4.18 5.71
CA SER A 151 -17.36 4.29 6.32
C SER A 151 -17.66 3.19 7.36
N SER A 152 -17.11 1.99 7.19
CA SER A 152 -17.16 0.91 8.17
C SER A 152 -15.87 0.93 8.97
N GLY A 153 -15.92 1.30 10.26
CA GLY A 153 -14.80 1.42 11.19
C GLY A 153 -14.00 0.13 11.44
N GLY A 154 -13.44 -0.46 10.39
CA GLY A 154 -12.54 -1.59 10.44
C GLY A 154 -11.27 -1.16 11.16
N LYS A 155 -11.07 -1.68 12.37
CA LYS A 155 -9.88 -1.45 13.20
C LYS A 155 -8.63 -1.59 12.32
N LEU A 156 -7.87 -0.51 12.11
CA LEU A 156 -6.57 -0.59 11.45
C LEU A 156 -5.76 -1.69 12.15
N LYS A 157 -5.31 -2.71 11.40
CA LYS A 157 -4.43 -3.74 11.95
C LYS A 157 -3.04 -3.15 12.06
N TRP A 158 -2.67 -2.76 13.27
CA TRP A 158 -1.35 -2.19 13.57
C TRP A 158 -0.26 -3.26 13.50
N THR A 159 0.83 -2.96 12.79
CA THR A 159 2.07 -3.75 12.83
C THR A 159 2.68 -3.69 14.24
N ALA A 160 3.48 -4.68 14.63
CA ALA A 160 4.16 -4.64 15.93
C ALA A 160 5.08 -3.40 16.10
N PRO A 161 5.84 -2.97 15.07
CA PRO A 161 6.55 -1.69 15.10
C PRO A 161 5.63 -0.49 15.26
N ALA A 162 4.51 -0.42 14.54
CA ALA A 162 3.57 0.70 14.64
C ALA A 162 2.90 0.79 16.03
N LYS A 163 2.56 -0.34 16.66
CA LYS A 163 2.07 -0.35 18.05
C LYS A 163 3.10 0.23 19.02
N SER A 164 4.35 -0.18 18.88
CA SER A 164 5.45 0.26 19.74
C SER A 164 5.74 1.76 19.55
N ALA A 165 5.87 2.20 18.29
CA ALA A 165 6.07 3.60 17.95
C ALA A 165 4.94 4.48 18.46
N ARG A 166 3.68 4.03 18.36
CA ARG A 166 2.53 4.75 18.90
C ARG A 166 2.57 4.88 20.42
N LEU A 167 2.95 3.82 21.14
CA LEU A 167 3.07 3.86 22.60
C LEU A 167 4.14 4.87 23.03
N THR A 168 5.35 4.78 22.46
CA THR A 168 6.44 5.72 22.72
C THR A 168 6.03 7.15 22.38
N GLY A 169 5.40 7.35 21.22
CA GLY A 169 4.95 8.66 20.77
C GLY A 169 3.89 9.27 21.68
N LEU A 170 2.90 8.49 22.10
CA LEU A 170 1.85 8.95 23.00
C LEU A 170 2.40 9.31 24.38
N TYR A 171 3.30 8.49 24.92
CA TYR A 171 4.00 8.79 26.17
C TYR A 171 4.76 10.11 26.08
N LEU A 172 5.58 10.31 25.04
CA LEU A 172 6.35 11.53 24.84
C LEU A 172 5.44 12.76 24.64
N LEU A 173 4.34 12.59 23.92
CA LEU A 173 3.37 13.66 23.69
C LEU A 173 2.72 14.11 24.98
N VAL A 174 2.22 13.16 25.78
CA VAL A 174 1.59 13.46 27.08
C VAL A 174 2.60 14.08 28.04
N ALA A 175 3.78 13.46 28.19
CA ALA A 175 4.83 14.00 29.06
C ALA A 175 5.28 15.40 28.64
N GLY A 176 5.44 15.64 27.33
CA GLY A 176 5.80 16.94 26.78
C GLY A 176 4.73 18.00 27.04
N ILE A 177 3.45 17.70 26.82
CA ILE A 177 2.33 18.61 27.12
C ILE A 177 2.26 18.89 28.64
N SER A 178 2.45 17.88 29.49
CA SER A 178 2.50 18.06 30.94
C SER A 178 3.65 18.96 31.39
N LEU A 179 4.82 18.87 30.75
CA LEU A 179 5.96 19.76 31.02
C LEU A 179 5.70 21.21 30.59
N ILE A 180 4.90 21.43 29.54
CA ILE A 180 4.49 22.78 29.12
C ILE A 180 3.48 23.37 30.11
N ALA A 181 2.48 22.59 30.51
CA ALA A 181 1.38 23.06 31.36
C ALA A 181 1.74 23.17 32.85
N ALA A 182 2.52 22.21 33.37
CA ALA A 182 2.89 22.12 34.78
C ALA A 182 4.39 21.78 34.94
N PRO A 183 5.30 22.66 34.52
CA PRO A 183 6.75 22.39 34.46
C PRO A 183 7.35 22.00 35.81
N LYS A 184 7.06 22.73 36.89
CA LYS A 184 7.64 22.47 38.21
C LYS A 184 7.12 21.17 38.83
N SER A 185 5.83 20.90 38.71
CA SER A 185 5.21 19.68 39.25
C SER A 185 5.67 18.44 38.47
N THR A 186 5.72 18.53 37.13
CA THR A 186 6.07 17.39 36.28
C THR A 186 7.57 17.09 36.33
N PHE A 187 8.42 18.10 36.21
CA PHE A 187 9.87 17.93 36.25
C PHE A 187 10.37 17.62 37.67
N GLY A 188 9.70 18.18 38.69
CA GLY A 188 9.99 17.98 40.11
C GLY A 188 9.78 16.55 40.63
N LEU A 189 9.06 15.71 39.89
CA LEU A 189 8.93 14.28 40.20
C LEU A 189 10.25 13.51 40.00
N LEU A 190 11.12 14.01 39.12
CA LEU A 190 12.34 13.32 38.70
C LEU A 190 13.61 14.05 39.14
N PHE A 191 13.57 15.39 39.25
CA PHE A 191 14.76 16.21 39.48
C PHE A 191 14.47 17.41 40.40
N ASP A 192 15.49 17.94 41.09
CA ASP A 192 15.35 19.17 41.87
C ASP A 192 15.29 20.41 40.96
N VAL A 193 14.18 21.12 41.00
CA VAL A 193 13.85 22.19 40.03
C VAL A 193 14.45 23.55 40.42
N ARG A 194 15.11 23.65 41.59
CA ARG A 194 15.56 24.93 42.16
C ARG A 194 16.60 25.68 41.31
N THR A 195 17.32 24.98 40.44
CA THR A 195 18.41 25.53 39.63
C THR A 195 18.03 25.77 38.16
N ILE A 196 16.84 25.36 37.72
CA ILE A 196 16.44 25.39 36.31
C ILE A 196 15.30 26.39 36.12
N ALA A 197 15.49 27.34 35.22
CA ALA A 197 14.47 28.30 34.85
C ALA A 197 13.25 27.60 34.24
N THR A 198 12.06 27.94 34.73
CA THR A 198 10.81 27.27 34.38
C THR A 198 10.49 27.32 32.88
N GLY A 199 10.84 28.42 32.20
CA GLY A 199 10.64 28.54 30.75
C GLY A 199 11.43 27.52 29.92
N TRP A 200 12.67 27.20 30.33
CA TRP A 200 13.49 26.21 29.63
C TRP A 200 12.97 24.78 29.79
N ILE A 201 12.30 24.48 30.91
CA ILE A 201 11.58 23.21 31.10
C ILE A 201 10.43 23.09 30.10
N GLN A 202 9.70 24.20 29.86
CA GLN A 202 8.60 24.22 28.89
C GLN A 202 9.11 24.10 27.44
N VAL A 203 10.26 24.69 27.12
CA VAL A 203 10.94 24.50 25.82
C VAL A 203 11.31 23.03 25.61
N PHE A 204 11.87 22.38 26.62
CA PHE A 204 12.13 20.95 26.58
C PHE A 204 10.85 20.13 26.39
N GLY A 205 9.77 20.50 27.11
CA GLY A 205 8.43 19.91 26.93
C GLY A 205 7.88 20.04 25.51
N ALA A 206 8.06 21.19 24.86
CA ALA A 206 7.65 21.42 23.48
C ALA A 206 8.40 20.52 22.49
N ILE A 207 9.71 20.34 22.67
CA ILE A 207 10.51 19.44 21.84
C ILE A 207 10.08 17.98 22.06
N ALA A 208 9.88 17.57 23.32
CA ALA A 208 9.40 16.23 23.65
C ALA A 208 8.01 15.93 23.05
N ALA A 209 7.09 16.89 23.13
CA ALA A 209 5.76 16.79 22.53
C ALA A 209 5.85 16.69 20.99
N ALA A 210 6.74 17.46 20.36
CA ALA A 210 6.98 17.37 18.93
C ALA A 210 7.50 16.00 18.50
N LEU A 211 8.49 15.45 19.21
CA LEU A 211 8.94 14.08 18.99
C LEU A 211 7.81 13.06 19.16
N GLY A 212 6.96 13.26 20.18
CA GLY A 212 5.76 12.45 20.38
C GLY A 212 4.83 12.43 19.16
N MET A 213 4.55 13.61 18.59
CA MET A 213 3.76 13.72 17.35
C MET A 213 4.43 13.03 16.16
N TYR A 214 5.76 13.09 16.06
CA TYR A 214 6.47 12.41 14.97
C TYR A 214 6.32 10.89 15.05
N TYR A 215 6.48 10.32 16.25
CA TYR A 215 6.31 8.88 16.48
C TYR A 215 4.87 8.42 16.26
N VAL A 216 3.88 9.18 16.74
CA VAL A 216 2.46 8.87 16.50
C VAL A 216 2.12 8.95 15.01
N GLY A 217 2.52 10.03 14.34
CA GLY A 217 2.25 10.21 12.91
C GLY A 217 2.96 9.17 12.04
N THR A 218 4.16 8.73 12.41
CA THR A 218 4.84 7.61 11.74
C THR A 218 4.06 6.31 11.90
N ALA A 219 3.57 6.02 13.11
CA ALA A 219 2.79 4.81 13.35
C ALA A 219 1.47 4.81 12.55
N VAL A 220 0.77 5.96 12.50
CA VAL A 220 -0.43 6.12 11.67
C VAL A 220 -0.10 5.96 10.19
N GLY A 221 0.93 6.65 9.71
CA GLY A 221 1.36 6.60 8.32
C GLY A 221 1.80 5.21 7.84
N ASP A 222 2.47 4.43 8.71
CA ASP A 222 2.81 3.04 8.44
C ASP A 222 1.53 2.20 8.24
N THR A 223 0.54 2.36 9.12
CA THR A 223 -0.73 1.62 9.02
C THR A 223 -1.60 2.01 7.83
N GLU A 224 -1.45 3.24 7.32
CA GLU A 224 -2.13 3.72 6.11
C GLU A 224 -1.40 3.35 4.81
N GLY A 225 -0.21 2.75 4.89
CA GLY A 225 0.62 2.42 3.74
C GLY A 225 1.34 3.64 3.12
N SER A 226 1.39 4.75 3.85
CA SER A 226 2.07 5.99 3.43
C SER A 226 3.60 5.90 3.58
N GLY A 227 4.10 4.91 4.32
CA GLY A 227 5.53 4.69 4.56
C GLY A 227 6.22 5.95 5.10
N ALA A 228 7.37 6.31 4.52
CA ALA A 228 8.14 7.49 4.92
C ALA A 228 7.37 8.82 4.80
N ARG A 229 6.37 8.92 3.90
CA ARG A 229 5.56 10.15 3.76
C ARG A 229 4.78 10.47 5.03
N GLY A 230 4.34 9.47 5.79
CA GLY A 230 3.65 9.68 7.06
C GLY A 230 4.53 10.35 8.11
N PHE A 231 5.81 9.92 8.21
CA PHE A 231 6.80 10.59 9.04
C PHE A 231 7.00 12.04 8.60
N TYR A 232 7.28 12.30 7.32
CA TYR A 232 7.51 13.67 6.83
C TYR A 232 6.32 14.60 7.09
N ALA A 233 5.09 14.14 6.86
CA ALA A 233 3.88 14.92 7.15
C ALA A 233 3.77 15.24 8.66
N SER A 234 4.06 14.27 9.53
CA SER A 234 4.06 14.49 10.97
C SER A 234 5.14 15.49 11.42
N THR A 235 6.28 15.55 10.72
CA THR A 235 7.32 16.56 11.02
C THR A 235 6.86 17.98 10.75
N VAL A 236 6.09 18.20 9.69
CA VAL A 236 5.50 19.52 9.38
C VAL A 236 4.60 19.96 10.53
N ALA A 237 3.66 19.10 10.94
CA ALA A 237 2.74 19.41 12.03
C ALA A 237 3.48 19.72 13.35
N GLY A 238 4.46 18.90 13.74
CA GLY A 238 5.18 19.16 14.99
C GLY A 238 6.11 20.37 14.93
N ARG A 239 6.64 20.75 13.76
CA ARG A 239 7.38 22.01 13.59
C ARG A 239 6.48 23.25 13.70
N ILE A 240 5.27 23.19 13.12
CA ILE A 240 4.24 24.23 13.32
C ILE A 240 3.87 24.34 14.80
N PHE A 241 3.69 23.22 15.49
CA PHE A 241 3.45 23.21 16.93
C PHE A 241 4.59 23.83 17.74
N ILE A 242 5.85 23.50 17.44
CA ILE A 242 7.02 24.12 18.08
C ILE A 242 6.98 25.63 17.89
N PHE A 243 6.74 26.09 16.66
CA PHE A 243 6.64 27.51 16.35
C PHE A 243 5.58 28.23 17.20
N ILE A 244 4.35 27.70 17.21
CA ILE A 244 3.24 28.27 17.99
C ILE A 244 3.58 28.28 19.49
N THR A 245 4.13 27.18 20.00
CA THR A 245 4.47 27.05 21.42
C THR A 245 5.58 28.03 21.82
N PHE A 246 6.61 28.19 21.01
CA PHE A 246 7.69 29.14 21.29
C PHE A 246 7.19 30.59 21.23
N CYS A 247 6.36 30.95 20.26
CA CYS A 247 5.70 32.25 20.21
C CYS A 247 4.88 32.52 21.48
N TYR A 248 4.14 31.53 21.97
CA TYR A 248 3.39 31.63 23.23
C TYR A 248 4.30 31.86 24.44
N LEU A 249 5.34 31.03 24.61
CA LEU A 249 6.27 31.15 25.75
C LEU A 249 7.01 32.49 25.77
N VAL A 250 7.41 33.01 24.60
CA VAL A 250 8.05 34.34 24.50
C VAL A 250 7.04 35.45 24.79
N SER A 251 5.80 35.33 24.31
CA SER A 251 4.73 36.31 24.58
C SER A 251 4.41 36.42 26.08
N GLN A 252 4.49 35.31 26.81
CA GLN A 252 4.33 35.28 28.28
C GLN A 252 5.59 35.71 29.04
N LYS A 253 6.66 36.09 28.35
CA LYS A 253 7.98 36.45 28.93
C LYS A 253 8.58 35.32 29.78
N PHE A 254 8.27 34.06 29.48
CA PHE A 254 8.84 32.91 30.18
C PHE A 254 10.24 32.54 29.68
N VAL A 255 10.56 32.92 28.44
CA VAL A 255 11.84 32.66 27.76
C VAL A 255 12.28 33.87 26.94
N GLU A 256 13.55 33.86 26.56
CA GLU A 256 14.22 34.94 25.85
C GLU A 256 13.70 35.15 24.42
N GLN A 257 13.72 36.40 23.95
CA GLN A 257 13.18 36.79 22.64
C GLN A 257 13.93 36.14 21.46
N GLN A 258 15.21 35.81 21.63
CA GLN A 258 16.04 35.17 20.61
C GLN A 258 15.49 33.79 20.18
N LEU A 259 14.66 33.14 21.01
CA LEU A 259 14.03 31.87 20.66
C LEU A 259 13.08 31.98 19.45
N ILE A 260 12.51 33.16 19.19
CA ILE A 260 11.65 33.42 18.01
C ILE A 260 12.44 33.21 16.72
N LEU A 261 13.71 33.61 16.67
CA LEU A 261 14.54 33.44 15.47
C LEU A 261 14.65 31.96 15.08
N LEU A 262 14.90 31.10 16.08
CA LEU A 262 14.96 29.65 15.89
C LEU A 262 13.60 29.08 15.49
N ALA A 263 12.51 29.58 16.08
CA ALA A 263 11.15 29.18 15.74
C ALA A 263 10.82 29.49 14.27
N VAL A 264 11.14 30.69 13.79
CA VAL A 264 10.90 31.11 12.40
C VAL A 264 11.71 30.24 11.43
N LEU A 265 13.00 30.00 11.71
CA LEU A 265 13.83 29.12 10.90
C LEU A 265 13.24 27.70 10.81
N ASN A 266 12.76 27.18 11.94
CA ASN A 266 12.09 25.89 12.00
C ASN A 266 10.80 25.88 11.15
N LEU A 267 9.99 26.94 11.21
CA LEU A 267 8.76 27.07 10.42
C LEU A 267 9.05 27.14 8.91
N VAL A 268 10.06 27.90 8.47
CA VAL A 268 10.46 27.96 7.06
C VAL A 268 10.83 26.57 6.54
N SER A 269 11.58 25.80 7.32
CA SER A 269 11.92 24.41 6.96
C SER A 269 10.68 23.50 6.88
N ALA A 270 9.66 23.75 7.70
CA ALA A 270 8.40 23.00 7.68
C ALA A 270 7.57 23.32 6.44
N VAL A 271 7.50 24.61 6.06
CA VAL A 271 6.84 25.07 4.84
C VAL A 271 7.51 24.48 3.60
N SER A 272 8.85 24.46 3.55
CA SER A 272 9.59 23.81 2.48
C SER A 272 9.23 22.31 2.34
N MET A 273 9.23 21.57 3.46
CA MET A 273 8.84 20.15 3.48
C MET A 273 7.38 19.94 3.03
N TYR A 274 6.46 20.82 3.46
CA TYR A 274 5.06 20.75 3.06
C TYR A 274 4.89 20.86 1.54
N TYR A 275 5.56 21.81 0.89
CA TYR A 275 5.53 21.92 -0.57
C TYR A 275 6.16 20.71 -1.27
N SER A 276 7.24 20.14 -0.71
CA SER A 276 7.84 18.92 -1.25
C SER A 276 6.92 17.70 -1.17
N LEU A 277 6.03 17.62 -0.17
CA LEU A 277 5.06 16.52 -0.04
C LEU A 277 3.88 16.63 -1.01
N GLN A 278 3.62 17.81 -1.56
CA GLN A 278 2.57 18.05 -2.55
C GLN A 278 2.99 17.77 -3.99
N ARG A 279 4.29 17.58 -4.24
CA ARG A 279 4.84 17.15 -5.53
C ARG A 279 4.88 15.62 -5.63
#